data_AF-A0A943SNR8-F1
#
_entry.id   AF-A0A943SNR8-F1
#
_cell.length_a   1.000
_cell.length_b   1.000
_cell.length_c   1.000
_cell.angle_alpha   90.00
_cell.angle_beta   90.00
_cell.angle_gamma   90.00
#
_symmetry.space_group_name_H-M   'P 1'
#
loop_
_entity.id
_entity.type
_entity.pdbx_description
1 polymer ?
#
loop_
_entity_poly.entity_id
_entity_poly.type
_entity_poly.pdbx_seq_one_letter_code
_entity_poly.pdbx_strand_id
1 'polypeptide(L)'
;IYAPLADRLGISTFKWEFEDLALKYLEPEAYFDVAHKLNSTRQEREEYIQNIVAVLKEKVAALGIPAEIEGRPKHIYSIYKKMKNKAKTFEELYDIIAVRVIVPSVKDCYAVLGTVHTVWRPLPMRFKDYIAVPKANMYQSLHTTLVGIDGKPFEVQIRTEEMHRTAEYGIAAHWKYKEGISGQTTGLDAKLSWLRELMEWQNDMRDPKEFMEALKINFFSDTVFVFTPKGDVKDLTKGSTPLDFAYGVHSQIGNRCVGAKVNGRIVPLNYELKTGDIVEVLTNPQSKGPSRDWIDMVKTAQARSKIRAWFKKEQREENEEKGREILEKEAKRKGYELSDLLQSEWLKPLYKRFSVNSLGDMMAAVGYGGLTPNQILLRLIEAYKKENKIEEDFLEQKQVAKKFRPSKNATVTVKGYSDMVVHLAKCCNPLPGDDIIGYITRGRGVSVHRTDCSNINDTDFPPDRRIEVSWTADETGRYDVEVQVEGDDRAGIFMDISQMLYSLGYSFLNINAKRNEKNKTF
;
A
#
# COMPACT_ATOMS: atom_id res chain seq x y z
N ILE A 1 -12.66 -5.38 1.31
CA ILE A 1 -12.78 -4.58 0.06
C ILE A 1 -14.20 -4.01 -0.08
N TYR A 2 -15.23 -4.86 -0.12
CA TYR A 2 -16.62 -4.42 -0.29
C TYR A 2 -17.20 -3.57 0.86
N ALA A 3 -16.87 -3.86 2.12
CA ALA A 3 -17.30 -3.02 3.26
C ALA A 3 -16.80 -1.56 3.17
N PRO A 4 -15.49 -1.27 2.97
CA PRO A 4 -15.01 0.08 2.71
C PRO A 4 -15.63 0.76 1.49
N LEU A 5 -15.95 -0.01 0.44
CA LEU A 5 -16.63 0.51 -0.76
C LEU A 5 -18.04 0.97 -0.44
N ALA A 6 -18.81 0.16 0.30
CA ALA A 6 -20.13 0.53 0.78
C ALA A 6 -20.09 1.80 1.66
N ASP A 7 -19.07 1.94 2.53
CA ASP A 7 -18.87 3.14 3.36
C ASP A 7 -18.65 4.41 2.53
N ARG A 8 -17.80 4.36 1.51
CA ARG A 8 -17.54 5.49 0.60
C ARG A 8 -18.77 5.86 -0.23
N LEU A 9 -19.57 4.86 -0.62
CA LEU A 9 -20.85 5.07 -1.33
C LEU A 9 -21.96 5.59 -0.40
N GLY A 10 -21.72 5.64 0.92
CA GLY A 10 -22.70 6.07 1.92
C GLY A 10 -23.75 5.01 2.25
N ILE A 11 -23.56 3.76 1.81
CA ILE A 11 -24.53 2.68 1.99
C ILE A 11 -24.24 1.96 3.31
N SER A 12 -24.69 2.55 4.42
CA SER A 12 -24.34 2.06 5.76
C SER A 12 -24.92 0.68 6.03
N THR A 13 -26.22 0.47 5.78
CA THR A 13 -26.74 -0.53 4.82
C THR A 13 -25.98 -1.84 4.63
N PHE A 14 -25.07 -1.85 3.68
CA PHE A 14 -24.28 -3.05 3.37
C PHE A 14 -22.97 -3.06 4.14
N LYS A 15 -22.47 -1.88 4.53
CA LYS A 15 -21.21 -1.77 5.26
C LYS A 15 -21.23 -2.57 6.55
N TRP A 16 -22.18 -2.31 7.44
CA TRP A 16 -22.27 -3.00 8.74
C TRP A 16 -22.48 -4.51 8.59
N GLU A 17 -23.32 -4.96 7.67
CA GLU A 17 -23.57 -6.38 7.42
C GLU A 17 -22.29 -7.07 6.94
N PHE A 18 -21.59 -6.48 5.96
CA PHE A 18 -20.32 -7.01 5.48
C PHE A 18 -19.23 -7.01 6.56
N GLU A 19 -19.17 -5.97 7.38
CA GLU A 19 -18.20 -5.86 8.48
C GLU A 19 -18.45 -6.93 9.56
N ASP A 20 -19.69 -7.10 10.01
CA ASP A 20 -20.06 -8.08 11.04
C ASP A 20 -19.90 -9.52 10.54
N LEU A 21 -20.33 -9.82 9.30
CA LEU A 21 -20.13 -11.14 8.69
C LEU A 21 -18.64 -11.45 8.49
N ALA A 22 -17.86 -10.49 8.00
CA ALA A 22 -16.42 -10.70 7.84
C ALA A 22 -15.74 -10.95 9.19
N LEU A 23 -16.09 -10.20 10.23
CA LEU A 23 -15.54 -10.40 11.57
C LEU A 23 -15.86 -11.80 12.11
N LYS A 24 -17.10 -12.27 11.91
CA LYS A 24 -17.54 -13.60 12.36
C LYS A 24 -16.66 -14.73 11.82
N TYR A 25 -16.16 -14.63 10.58
CA TYR A 25 -15.31 -15.66 9.98
C TYR A 25 -13.82 -15.41 10.16
N LEU A 26 -13.38 -14.15 10.19
CA LEU A 26 -11.96 -13.80 10.32
C LEU A 26 -11.45 -13.93 11.75
N GLU A 27 -12.25 -13.50 12.73
CA GLU A 27 -11.92 -13.57 14.16
C GLU A 27 -13.17 -14.02 14.96
N PRO A 28 -13.54 -15.32 14.89
CA PRO A 28 -14.78 -15.82 15.48
C PRO A 28 -14.83 -15.64 17.01
N GLU A 29 -13.73 -15.88 17.72
CA GLU A 29 -13.64 -15.72 19.17
C GLU A 29 -14.01 -14.29 19.60
N ALA A 30 -13.40 -13.29 18.97
CA ALA A 30 -13.68 -11.88 19.25
C ALA A 30 -15.13 -11.48 18.92
N TYR A 31 -15.69 -12.03 17.84
CA TYR A 31 -17.08 -11.80 17.47
C TYR A 31 -18.04 -12.35 18.55
N PHE A 32 -17.88 -13.61 18.95
CA PHE A 32 -18.75 -14.26 19.93
C PHE A 32 -18.58 -13.66 21.34
N ASP A 33 -17.38 -13.26 21.72
CA ASP A 33 -17.12 -12.55 22.97
C ASP A 33 -17.88 -11.22 23.06
N VAL A 34 -17.79 -10.41 22.01
CA VAL A 34 -18.51 -9.12 21.95
C VAL A 34 -20.02 -9.38 21.91
N ALA A 35 -20.49 -10.36 21.14
CA ALA A 35 -21.90 -10.71 21.07
C ALA A 35 -22.46 -11.18 22.42
N HIS A 36 -21.70 -11.98 23.17
CA HIS A 36 -22.09 -12.46 24.50
C HIS A 36 -22.18 -11.31 25.50
N LYS A 37 -21.17 -10.43 25.55
CA LYS A 37 -21.17 -9.22 26.41
C LYS A 37 -22.29 -8.24 26.04
N LEU A 38 -22.61 -8.15 24.76
CA LEU A 38 -23.75 -7.38 24.28
C LEU A 38 -25.06 -7.98 24.81
N ASN A 39 -25.24 -9.30 24.68
CA ASN A 39 -26.47 -9.96 25.13
C ASN A 39 -26.67 -9.89 26.65
N SER A 40 -25.61 -10.05 27.45
CA SER A 40 -25.71 -10.02 28.92
C SER A 40 -26.17 -8.66 29.46
N THR A 41 -25.87 -7.57 28.75
CA THR A 41 -26.23 -6.18 29.13
C THR A 41 -27.43 -5.64 28.34
N ARG A 42 -28.16 -6.50 27.62
CA ARG A 42 -29.23 -6.07 26.71
C ARG A 42 -30.39 -5.39 27.43
N GLN A 43 -30.92 -6.02 28.47
CA GLN A 43 -32.10 -5.54 29.18
C GLN A 43 -31.85 -4.16 29.83
N GLU A 44 -30.76 -4.02 30.58
CA GLU A 44 -30.38 -2.75 31.22
C GLU A 44 -30.22 -1.61 30.20
N ARG A 45 -29.64 -1.91 29.02
CA ARG A 45 -29.45 -0.90 27.96
C ARG A 45 -30.76 -0.54 27.28
N GLU A 46 -31.65 -1.51 27.02
CA GLU A 46 -32.96 -1.24 26.44
C GLU A 46 -33.81 -0.37 27.37
N GLU A 47 -33.85 -0.68 28.67
CA GLU A 47 -34.53 0.15 29.68
C GLU A 47 -33.96 1.56 29.74
N TYR A 48 -32.63 1.70 29.75
CA TYR A 48 -31.97 3.00 29.76
C TYR A 48 -32.24 3.83 28.50
N ILE A 49 -32.22 3.20 27.32
CA ILE A 49 -32.58 3.85 26.05
C ILE A 49 -34.04 4.30 26.10
N GLN A 50 -34.96 3.46 26.57
CA GLN A 50 -36.38 3.82 26.65
C GLN A 50 -36.61 5.02 27.57
N ASN A 51 -35.92 5.10 28.70
CA ASN A 51 -35.98 6.26 29.59
C ASN A 51 -35.52 7.55 28.90
N ILE A 52 -34.39 7.52 28.19
CA ILE A 52 -33.90 8.69 27.43
C ILE A 52 -34.88 9.07 26.32
N VAL A 53 -35.38 8.08 25.58
CA VAL A 53 -36.35 8.29 24.50
C VAL A 53 -37.65 8.91 25.03
N ALA A 54 -38.14 8.47 26.19
CA ALA A 54 -39.33 9.04 26.83
C ALA A 54 -39.16 10.51 27.18
N VAL A 55 -38.03 10.86 27.82
CA VAL A 55 -37.72 12.26 28.16
C VAL A 55 -37.56 13.13 26.90
N LEU A 56 -36.88 12.62 25.87
CA LEU A 56 -36.73 13.33 24.61
C LEU A 56 -38.08 13.54 23.92
N LYS A 57 -38.95 12.53 23.88
CA LYS A 57 -40.29 12.63 23.29
C LYS A 57 -41.12 13.70 23.98
N GLU A 58 -41.12 13.75 25.31
CA GLU A 58 -41.84 14.78 26.06
C GLU A 58 -41.32 16.19 25.73
N LYS A 59 -40.00 16.39 25.75
CA LYS A 59 -39.39 17.71 25.54
C LYS A 59 -39.48 18.19 24.09
N VAL A 60 -39.37 17.29 23.12
CA VAL A 60 -39.52 17.64 21.70
C VAL A 60 -40.99 17.88 21.35
N ALA A 61 -41.92 17.12 21.93
CA ALA A 61 -43.35 17.37 21.77
C ALA A 61 -43.78 18.74 22.32
N ALA A 62 -43.18 19.18 23.44
CA ALA A 62 -43.43 20.50 24.00
C ALA A 62 -43.00 21.67 23.07
N LEU A 63 -42.11 21.43 22.12
CA LEU A 63 -41.71 22.41 21.09
C LEU A 63 -42.67 22.44 19.88
N GLY A 64 -43.63 21.50 19.81
CA GLY A 64 -44.52 21.35 18.66
C GLY A 64 -43.84 20.77 17.42
N ILE A 65 -42.66 20.14 17.56
CA ILE A 65 -41.91 19.56 16.44
C ILE A 65 -42.26 18.07 16.31
N PRO A 66 -42.78 17.59 15.17
CA PRO A 66 -42.96 16.17 14.94
C PRO A 66 -41.60 15.50 14.74
N ALA A 67 -41.22 14.60 15.65
CA ALA A 67 -39.93 13.92 15.60
C ALA A 67 -40.08 12.42 15.83
N GLU A 68 -39.35 11.63 15.06
CA GLU A 68 -39.21 10.20 15.28
C GLU A 68 -37.93 9.96 16.10
N ILE A 69 -38.09 9.35 17.28
CA ILE A 69 -36.99 9.13 18.22
C ILE A 69 -36.88 7.63 18.47
N GLU A 70 -35.73 7.07 18.08
CA GLU A 70 -35.44 5.64 18.18
C GLU A 70 -34.06 5.36 18.80
N GLY A 71 -33.95 4.23 19.49
CA GLY A 71 -32.68 3.72 19.98
C GLY A 71 -31.87 3.12 18.83
N ARG A 72 -30.59 3.53 18.68
CA ARG A 72 -29.69 2.99 17.66
C ARG A 72 -28.76 1.94 18.29
N PRO A 73 -28.92 0.64 18.01
CA PRO A 73 -27.93 -0.35 18.41
C PRO A 73 -26.62 -0.14 17.66
N LYS A 74 -25.48 -0.31 18.34
CA LYS A 74 -24.16 -0.34 17.69
C LYS A 74 -23.84 -1.76 17.23
N HIS A 75 -23.25 -1.83 16.04
CA HIS A 75 -22.87 -3.08 15.36
C HIS A 75 -21.62 -3.70 15.99
N ILE A 76 -21.49 -5.03 15.89
CA ILE A 76 -20.48 -5.80 16.64
C ILE A 76 -19.07 -5.38 16.20
N TYR A 77 -18.84 -5.26 14.90
CA TYR A 77 -17.55 -4.83 14.35
C TYR A 77 -17.16 -3.43 14.81
N SER A 78 -18.12 -2.51 14.91
CA SER A 78 -17.86 -1.14 15.39
C SER A 78 -17.42 -1.11 16.85
N ILE A 79 -17.97 -2.02 17.68
CA ILE A 79 -17.58 -2.20 19.08
C ILE A 79 -16.18 -2.81 19.14
N TYR A 80 -15.96 -3.91 18.43
CA TYR A 80 -14.66 -4.58 18.32
C TYR A 80 -13.55 -3.62 17.88
N LYS A 81 -13.80 -2.83 16.82
CA LYS A 81 -12.84 -1.84 16.31
C LYS A 81 -12.51 -0.77 17.35
N LYS A 82 -13.47 -0.34 18.18
CA LYS A 82 -13.22 0.60 19.27
C LYS A 82 -12.40 -0.03 20.40
N MET A 83 -12.67 -1.29 20.75
CA MET A 83 -11.88 -2.04 21.74
C MET A 83 -10.42 -2.15 21.29
N LYS A 84 -10.20 -2.58 20.03
CA LYS A 84 -8.86 -2.75 19.46
C LYS A 84 -8.10 -1.43 19.31
N ASN A 85 -8.73 -0.39 18.74
CA ASN A 85 -8.04 0.86 18.44
C ASN A 85 -7.80 1.76 19.65
N LYS A 86 -8.63 1.67 20.70
CA LYS A 86 -8.51 2.53 21.89
C LYS A 86 -7.99 1.80 23.12
N ALA A 87 -7.68 0.49 23.00
CA ALA A 87 -7.30 -0.37 24.11
C ALA A 87 -8.27 -0.25 25.31
N LYS A 88 -9.56 -0.05 25.04
CA LYS A 88 -10.61 0.13 26.06
C LYS A 88 -11.31 -1.19 26.33
N THR A 89 -11.59 -1.47 27.59
CA THR A 89 -12.46 -2.58 28.00
C THR A 89 -13.90 -2.32 27.56
N PHE A 90 -14.71 -3.37 27.50
CA PHE A 90 -16.12 -3.26 27.11
C PHE A 90 -16.91 -2.34 28.06
N GLU A 91 -16.59 -2.37 29.36
CA GLU A 91 -17.21 -1.51 30.38
C GLU A 91 -16.89 -0.01 30.20
N GLU A 92 -15.73 0.31 29.63
CA GLU A 92 -15.33 1.70 29.34
C GLU A 92 -15.91 2.25 28.02
N LEU A 93 -16.67 1.44 27.27
CA LEU A 93 -17.33 1.86 26.05
C LEU A 93 -18.64 2.59 26.35
N TYR A 94 -18.47 3.77 26.94
CA TYR A 94 -19.45 4.84 27.09
C TYR A 94 -20.29 5.15 25.84
N ASP A 95 -19.74 4.93 24.65
CA ASP A 95 -20.41 5.21 23.39
C ASP A 95 -21.38 4.09 22.95
N ILE A 96 -21.61 3.01 23.71
CA ILE A 96 -22.48 1.91 23.22
C ILE A 96 -23.93 2.39 23.04
N ILE A 97 -24.36 3.35 23.84
CA ILE A 97 -25.74 3.85 23.88
C ILE A 97 -25.86 5.06 22.95
N ALA A 98 -26.66 4.91 21.89
CA ALA A 98 -26.93 5.98 20.94
C ALA A 98 -28.43 6.11 20.70
N VAL A 99 -28.93 7.35 20.66
CA VAL A 99 -30.32 7.68 20.32
C VAL A 99 -30.31 8.50 19.04
N ARG A 100 -31.24 8.19 18.15
CA ARG A 100 -31.43 8.90 16.89
C ARG A 100 -32.73 9.70 16.96
N VAL A 101 -32.67 10.94 16.50
CA VAL A 101 -33.81 11.84 16.37
C VAL A 101 -33.91 12.28 14.91
N ILE A 102 -35.03 11.95 14.27
CA ILE A 102 -35.35 12.30 12.89
C ILE A 102 -36.41 13.39 12.91
N VAL A 103 -36.13 14.50 12.25
CA VAL A 103 -37.01 15.69 12.20
C VAL A 103 -37.29 16.11 10.76
N PRO A 104 -38.28 16.99 10.51
CA PRO A 104 -38.65 17.38 9.15
C PRO A 104 -37.63 18.32 8.51
N SER A 105 -37.10 19.28 9.27
CA SER A 105 -36.23 20.33 8.72
C SER A 105 -34.90 20.49 9.45
N VAL A 106 -33.95 21.15 8.78
CA VAL A 106 -32.65 21.48 9.36
C VAL A 106 -32.78 22.45 10.53
N LYS A 107 -33.76 23.38 10.48
CA LYS A 107 -34.04 24.30 11.60
C LYS A 107 -34.43 23.51 12.86
N ASP A 108 -35.25 22.48 12.67
CA ASP A 108 -35.69 21.61 13.75
C ASP A 108 -34.53 20.79 14.33
N CYS A 109 -33.53 20.44 13.51
CA CYS A 109 -32.34 19.72 14.00
C CYS A 109 -31.59 20.54 15.07
N TYR A 110 -31.38 21.84 14.82
CA TYR A 110 -30.73 22.72 15.77
C TYR A 110 -31.63 23.09 16.96
N ALA A 111 -32.95 23.19 16.75
CA ALA A 111 -33.90 23.39 17.85
C ALA A 111 -33.90 22.20 18.83
N VAL A 112 -33.93 20.98 18.30
CA VAL A 112 -33.80 19.76 19.11
C VAL A 112 -32.43 19.71 19.80
N LEU A 113 -31.34 20.06 19.10
CA LEU A 113 -30.01 20.11 19.72
C LEU A 113 -29.97 21.04 20.95
N GLY A 114 -30.56 22.23 20.83
CA GLY A 114 -30.66 23.18 21.94
C GLY A 114 -31.41 22.58 23.13
N THR A 115 -32.56 21.96 22.89
CA THR A 115 -33.35 21.29 23.93
C THR A 115 -32.62 20.12 24.58
N VAL A 116 -31.86 19.36 23.79
CA VAL A 116 -31.05 18.26 24.32
C VAL A 116 -29.96 18.80 25.27
N HIS A 117 -29.34 19.93 24.95
CA HIS A 117 -28.30 20.57 25.77
C HIS A 117 -28.85 21.28 27.02
N THR A 118 -30.15 21.60 27.07
CA THR A 118 -30.77 22.12 28.30
C THR A 118 -31.13 21.01 29.28
N VAL A 119 -31.50 19.83 28.78
CA VAL A 119 -31.86 18.69 29.62
C VAL A 119 -30.64 17.95 30.13
N TRP A 120 -29.61 17.76 29.29
CA TRP A 120 -28.39 17.07 29.66
C TRP A 120 -27.15 17.89 29.37
N ARG A 121 -26.15 17.78 30.24
CA ARG A 121 -24.88 18.49 30.09
C ARG A 121 -24.07 17.89 28.93
N PRO A 122 -23.69 18.67 27.91
CA PRO A 122 -22.84 18.19 26.83
C PRO A 122 -21.39 18.02 27.30
N LEU A 123 -20.73 16.98 26.80
CA LEU A 123 -19.30 16.78 27.01
C LEU A 123 -18.50 17.71 26.07
N PRO A 124 -17.52 18.48 26.59
CA PRO A 124 -16.67 19.33 25.76
C PRO A 124 -15.95 18.53 24.67
N MET A 125 -15.75 19.15 23.50
CA MET A 125 -15.05 18.55 22.34
C MET A 125 -15.71 17.27 21.77
N ARG A 126 -16.94 16.95 22.17
CA ARG A 126 -17.70 15.79 21.70
C ARG A 126 -18.95 16.17 20.89
N PHE A 127 -19.05 17.42 20.48
CA PHE A 127 -20.03 17.89 19.50
C PHE A 127 -19.44 17.90 18.10
N LYS A 128 -20.17 17.39 17.10
CA LYS A 128 -19.78 17.39 15.69
C LYS A 128 -20.97 17.74 14.81
N ASP A 129 -20.80 18.79 14.03
CA ASP A 129 -21.80 19.26 13.07
C ASP A 129 -21.47 18.76 11.67
N TYR A 130 -22.01 17.59 11.30
CA TYR A 130 -21.89 17.09 9.93
C TYR A 130 -22.97 17.62 8.99
N ILE A 131 -23.89 18.48 9.47
CA ILE A 131 -24.83 19.17 8.58
C ILE A 131 -24.10 20.32 7.88
N ALA A 132 -23.38 21.14 8.66
CA ALA A 132 -22.56 22.24 8.14
C ALA A 132 -21.31 21.74 7.39
N VAL A 133 -20.68 20.66 7.89
CA VAL A 133 -19.50 20.06 7.25
C VAL A 133 -19.77 18.58 6.97
N PRO A 134 -20.44 18.25 5.84
CA PRO A 134 -20.74 16.87 5.47
C PRO A 134 -19.47 16.02 5.31
N LYS A 135 -19.59 14.73 5.60
CA LYS A 135 -18.49 13.79 5.33
C LYS A 135 -18.33 13.55 3.82
N ALA A 136 -17.19 12.99 3.43
CA ALA A 136 -16.89 12.64 2.04
C ALA A 136 -17.97 11.74 1.39
N ASN A 137 -18.61 10.86 2.18
CA ASN A 137 -19.69 9.98 1.75
C ASN A 137 -21.09 10.62 1.82
N MET A 138 -21.18 11.95 1.85
CA MET A 138 -22.42 12.73 1.94
C MET A 138 -23.21 12.52 3.24
N TYR A 139 -22.61 11.88 4.25
CA TYR A 139 -23.25 11.72 5.56
C TYR A 139 -23.44 13.08 6.25
N GLN A 140 -24.68 13.34 6.66
CA GLN A 140 -25.10 14.55 7.37
C GLN A 140 -25.89 14.18 8.63
N SER A 141 -25.48 14.73 9.78
CA SER A 141 -26.15 14.62 11.08
C SER A 141 -25.43 15.48 12.11
N LEU A 142 -26.15 15.94 13.15
CA LEU A 142 -25.55 16.52 14.34
C LEU A 142 -25.27 15.41 15.35
N HIS A 143 -24.03 15.30 15.82
CA HIS A 143 -23.64 14.33 16.84
C HIS A 143 -23.26 15.07 18.11
N THR A 144 -23.86 14.70 19.23
CA THR A 144 -23.50 15.24 20.54
C THR A 144 -23.39 14.12 21.57
N THR A 145 -22.33 14.12 22.38
CA THR A 145 -22.22 13.22 23.53
C THR A 145 -22.58 13.98 24.80
N LEU A 146 -23.45 13.41 25.61
CA LEU A 146 -24.03 14.03 26.80
C LEU A 146 -23.83 13.11 28.01
N VAL A 147 -23.96 13.67 29.21
CA VAL A 147 -23.97 12.91 30.46
C VAL A 147 -25.41 12.75 30.94
N GLY A 148 -25.87 11.49 31.03
CA GLY A 148 -27.18 11.15 31.58
C GLY A 148 -27.27 11.35 33.09
N ILE A 149 -28.48 11.24 33.62
CA ILE A 149 -28.80 11.46 35.04
C ILE A 149 -27.99 10.52 35.95
N ASP A 150 -27.75 9.29 35.50
CA ASP A 150 -26.97 8.27 36.22
C ASP A 150 -25.44 8.43 36.05
N GLY A 151 -24.98 9.56 35.51
CA GLY A 151 -23.57 9.81 35.20
C GLY A 151 -23.03 9.03 33.98
N LYS A 152 -23.84 8.14 33.40
CA LYS A 152 -23.49 7.38 32.20
C LYS A 152 -23.58 8.28 30.95
N PRO A 153 -22.53 8.37 30.14
CA PRO A 153 -22.56 9.12 28.88
C PRO A 153 -23.37 8.39 27.81
N PHE A 154 -24.00 9.15 26.93
CA PHE A 154 -24.72 8.64 25.76
C PHE A 154 -24.59 9.60 24.57
N GLU A 155 -24.80 9.09 23.36
CA GLU A 155 -24.69 9.84 22.11
C GLU A 155 -26.08 10.13 21.51
N VAL A 156 -26.35 11.36 21.12
CA VAL A 156 -27.56 11.74 20.37
C VAL A 156 -27.18 12.14 18.95
N GLN A 157 -27.86 11.54 17.97
CA GLN A 157 -27.72 11.82 16.55
C GLN A 157 -29.00 12.46 16.03
N ILE A 158 -28.91 13.70 15.56
CA ILE A 158 -30.07 14.45 15.06
C ILE A 158 -29.89 14.66 13.55
N ARG A 159 -30.93 14.39 12.77
CA ARG A 159 -30.90 14.55 11.31
C ARG A 159 -32.29 14.69 10.72
N THR A 160 -32.40 15.10 9.47
CA THR A 160 -33.69 15.10 8.76
C THR A 160 -34.02 13.73 8.16
N GLU A 161 -35.27 13.55 7.74
CA GLU A 161 -35.70 12.35 7.00
C GLU A 161 -34.89 12.14 5.71
N GLU A 162 -34.61 13.20 4.96
CA GLU A 162 -33.76 13.13 3.76
C GLU A 162 -32.33 12.70 4.11
N MET A 163 -31.72 13.34 5.12
CA MET A 163 -30.40 12.98 5.62
C MET A 163 -30.35 11.55 6.16
N HIS A 164 -31.45 11.07 6.76
CA HIS A 164 -31.56 9.70 7.20
C HIS A 164 -31.49 8.74 6.01
N ARG A 165 -32.28 8.95 4.96
CA ARG A 165 -32.25 8.12 3.75
C ARG A 165 -30.88 8.11 3.08
N THR A 166 -30.25 9.28 2.93
CA THR A 166 -28.90 9.39 2.36
C THR A 166 -27.86 8.68 3.23
N ALA A 167 -28.01 8.67 4.55
CA ALA A 167 -27.08 7.96 5.43
C ALA A 167 -27.28 6.43 5.46
N GLU A 168 -28.49 5.92 5.20
CA GLU A 168 -28.75 4.49 5.13
C GLU A 168 -28.40 3.91 3.75
N TYR A 169 -28.85 4.57 2.68
CA TYR A 169 -28.75 4.07 1.30
C TYR A 169 -27.75 4.82 0.42
N GLY A 170 -27.08 5.85 0.94
CA GLY A 170 -26.03 6.56 0.23
C GLY A 170 -26.50 7.17 -1.09
N ILE A 171 -25.66 7.01 -2.11
CA ILE A 171 -25.94 7.46 -3.49
C ILE A 171 -27.22 6.82 -4.07
N ALA A 172 -27.58 5.61 -3.65
CA ALA A 172 -28.78 4.92 -4.13
C ALA A 172 -30.08 5.61 -3.69
N ALA A 173 -30.08 6.33 -2.56
CA ALA A 173 -31.23 7.13 -2.10
C ALA A 173 -31.61 8.23 -3.10
N HIS A 174 -30.61 8.82 -3.76
CA HIS A 174 -30.80 9.91 -4.71
C HIS A 174 -31.11 9.43 -6.13
N TRP A 175 -30.66 8.23 -6.52
CA TRP A 175 -30.92 7.67 -7.85
C TRP A 175 -32.42 7.42 -8.09
N LYS A 176 -33.10 6.78 -7.12
CA LYS A 176 -34.52 6.42 -7.23
C LYS A 176 -35.47 7.63 -7.31
N TYR A 177 -35.05 8.79 -6.79
CA TYR A 177 -35.86 10.02 -6.80
C TYR A 177 -35.69 10.84 -8.10
N LYS A 178 -34.58 10.62 -8.84
CA LYS A 178 -34.23 11.39 -10.04
C LYS A 178 -34.66 10.76 -11.37
N GLU A 179 -35.15 9.51 -11.37
CA GLU A 179 -35.83 8.95 -12.56
C GLU A 179 -37.11 9.73 -12.94
N GLY A 180 -37.62 10.62 -12.08
CA GLY A 180 -38.81 11.44 -12.33
C GLY A 180 -38.58 12.95 -12.58
N ILE A 181 -37.36 13.49 -12.44
CA ILE A 181 -37.12 14.96 -12.56
C ILE A 181 -35.91 15.23 -13.45
N SER A 182 -36.19 15.64 -14.69
CA SER A 182 -35.25 16.18 -15.67
C SER A 182 -34.80 17.60 -15.29
N GLY A 183 -33.88 17.74 -14.34
CA GLY A 183 -33.41 19.07 -13.90
C GLY A 183 -31.99 19.11 -13.33
N GLN A 184 -31.11 19.77 -14.09
CA GLN A 184 -29.77 20.33 -13.78
C GLN A 184 -28.95 19.71 -12.63
N THR A 185 -27.89 18.99 -13.02
CA THR A 185 -26.93 18.29 -12.16
C THR A 185 -25.52 18.91 -12.26
N THR A 186 -25.17 19.86 -11.38
CA THR A 186 -23.79 20.41 -11.37
C THR A 186 -22.95 19.87 -10.21
N GLY A 187 -23.55 19.55 -9.05
CA GLY A 187 -22.80 19.05 -7.88
C GLY A 187 -22.66 17.52 -7.78
N LEU A 188 -23.63 16.76 -8.29
CA LEU A 188 -23.65 15.30 -8.18
C LEU A 188 -22.91 14.60 -9.32
N ASP A 189 -22.93 15.18 -10.53
CA ASP A 189 -22.21 14.63 -11.70
C ASP A 189 -20.69 14.60 -11.50
N ALA A 190 -20.13 15.60 -10.80
CA ALA A 190 -18.72 15.63 -10.43
C ALA A 190 -18.32 14.58 -9.37
N LYS A 191 -19.27 14.10 -8.56
CA LYS A 191 -19.05 13.04 -7.55
C LYS A 191 -19.51 11.66 -8.01
N LEU A 192 -20.22 11.57 -9.13
CA LEU A 192 -20.47 10.32 -9.87
C LEU A 192 -19.43 10.10 -10.97
N SER A 193 -18.63 11.12 -11.31
CA SER A 193 -17.57 11.00 -12.30
C SER A 193 -16.57 9.92 -11.91
N TRP A 194 -16.23 9.75 -10.63
CA TRP A 194 -15.31 8.68 -10.22
C TRP A 194 -15.92 7.28 -10.42
N LEU A 195 -17.25 7.11 -10.28
CA LEU A 195 -17.93 5.84 -10.58
C LEU A 195 -17.98 5.58 -12.09
N ARG A 196 -18.20 6.63 -12.89
CA ARG A 196 -18.07 6.56 -14.36
C ARG A 196 -16.64 6.25 -14.78
N GLU A 197 -15.64 6.89 -14.18
CA GLU A 197 -14.21 6.59 -14.39
C GLU A 197 -13.90 5.14 -14.00
N LEU A 198 -14.48 4.62 -12.92
CA LEU A 198 -14.32 3.22 -12.50
C LEU A 198 -14.94 2.24 -13.51
N MET A 199 -16.12 2.58 -14.06
CA MET A 199 -16.76 1.81 -15.13
C MET A 199 -16.00 1.93 -16.46
N GLU A 200 -15.45 3.10 -16.78
CA GLU A 200 -14.55 3.31 -17.93
C GLU A 200 -13.26 2.50 -17.76
N TRP A 201 -12.70 2.39 -16.55
CA TRP A 201 -11.54 1.53 -16.28
C TRP A 201 -11.85 0.06 -16.47
N GLN A 202 -13.05 -0.39 -16.11
CA GLN A 202 -13.49 -1.76 -16.40
C GLN A 202 -13.53 -2.02 -17.92
N ASN A 203 -13.86 -1.00 -18.72
CA ASN A 203 -13.88 -1.11 -20.17
C ASN A 203 -12.47 -1.03 -20.80
N ASP A 204 -11.56 -0.21 -20.25
CA ASP A 204 -10.23 0.03 -20.80
C ASP A 204 -9.15 -0.96 -20.29
N MET A 205 -9.30 -1.55 -19.10
CA MET A 205 -8.33 -2.48 -18.52
C MET A 205 -8.70 -3.94 -18.81
N ARG A 206 -7.87 -4.63 -19.59
CA ARG A 206 -8.05 -6.06 -19.93
C ARG A 206 -7.57 -7.03 -18.84
N ASP A 207 -6.75 -6.58 -17.88
CA ASP A 207 -6.23 -7.42 -16.79
C ASP A 207 -6.94 -7.13 -15.44
N PRO A 208 -7.68 -8.11 -14.88
CA PRO A 208 -8.29 -8.00 -13.56
C PRO A 208 -7.30 -7.67 -12.42
N LYS A 209 -6.02 -8.07 -12.53
CA LYS A 209 -5.02 -7.79 -11.48
C LYS A 209 -4.61 -6.32 -11.47
N GLU A 210 -4.38 -5.71 -12.63
CA GLU A 210 -4.09 -4.28 -12.74
C GLU A 210 -5.29 -3.43 -12.30
N PHE A 211 -6.50 -3.86 -12.64
CA PHE A 211 -7.73 -3.23 -12.14
C PHE A 211 -7.82 -3.29 -10.61
N MET A 212 -7.51 -4.44 -10.00
CA MET A 212 -7.53 -4.60 -8.55
C MET A 212 -6.41 -3.82 -7.85
N GLU A 213 -5.22 -3.66 -8.46
CA GLU A 213 -4.16 -2.81 -7.94
C GLU A 213 -4.50 -1.32 -8.06
N ALA A 214 -5.03 -0.88 -9.20
CA ALA A 214 -5.48 0.49 -9.41
C ALA A 214 -6.61 0.85 -8.43
N LEU A 215 -7.55 -0.08 -8.21
CA LEU A 215 -8.53 0.01 -7.14
C LEU A 215 -7.85 0.13 -5.79
N LYS A 216 -6.99 -0.79 -5.39
CA LYS A 216 -6.33 -0.73 -4.07
C LYS A 216 -5.60 0.60 -3.83
N ILE A 217 -4.84 1.10 -4.80
CA ILE A 217 -4.03 2.31 -4.67
C ILE A 217 -4.93 3.56 -4.51
N ASN A 218 -6.00 3.68 -5.30
CA ASN A 218 -6.92 4.83 -5.21
C ASN A 218 -7.96 4.70 -4.08
N PHE A 219 -8.26 3.47 -3.64
CA PHE A 219 -9.31 3.18 -2.67
C PHE A 219 -8.83 3.13 -1.22
N PHE A 220 -7.54 2.88 -0.99
CA PHE A 220 -6.94 2.85 0.36
C PHE A 220 -6.01 4.03 0.66
N SER A 221 -5.71 4.91 -0.31
CA SER A 221 -4.97 6.14 -0.03
C SER A 221 -5.88 7.19 0.60
N ASP A 222 -5.36 7.86 1.64
CA ASP A 222 -5.95 9.09 2.14
C ASP A 222 -6.09 10.09 0.98
N THR A 223 -7.21 10.80 0.90
CA THR A 223 -7.42 11.85 -0.10
C THR A 223 -6.95 13.20 0.44
N VAL A 224 -6.21 13.96 -0.37
CA VAL A 224 -5.85 15.35 -0.08
C VAL A 224 -6.76 16.28 -0.88
N PHE A 225 -7.33 17.28 -0.20
CA PHE A 225 -8.20 18.28 -0.82
C PHE A 225 -7.39 19.54 -1.12
N VAL A 226 -7.26 19.88 -2.39
CA VAL A 226 -6.52 21.07 -2.84
C VAL A 226 -7.46 22.05 -3.52
N PHE A 227 -7.15 23.34 -3.38
CA PHE A 227 -7.98 24.42 -3.91
C PHE A 227 -7.38 24.99 -5.19
N THR A 228 -8.22 25.30 -6.17
CA THR A 228 -7.83 26.17 -7.28
C THR A 228 -7.77 27.62 -6.81
N PRO A 229 -7.09 28.53 -7.52
CA PRO A 229 -7.09 29.96 -7.18
C PRO A 229 -8.48 30.61 -7.23
N LYS A 230 -9.44 29.95 -7.91
CA LYS A 230 -10.84 30.37 -8.01
C LYS A 230 -11.73 29.83 -6.87
N GLY A 231 -11.18 29.01 -5.98
CA GLY A 231 -11.88 28.41 -4.85
C GLY A 231 -12.53 27.05 -5.11
N ASP A 232 -12.34 26.46 -6.30
CA ASP A 232 -12.84 25.11 -6.58
C ASP A 232 -12.01 24.06 -5.84
N VAL A 233 -12.66 23.08 -5.24
CA VAL A 233 -12.00 21.96 -4.55
C VAL A 233 -11.73 20.84 -5.55
N LYS A 234 -10.50 20.31 -5.52
CA LYS A 234 -10.09 19.11 -6.26
C LYS A 234 -9.55 18.06 -5.30
N ASP A 235 -10.02 16.83 -5.53
CA ASP A 235 -9.66 15.66 -4.74
C ASP A 235 -8.49 14.96 -5.42
N LEU A 236 -7.39 14.76 -4.70
CA LEU A 236 -6.21 14.05 -5.18
C LEU A 236 -5.80 12.96 -4.18
N THR A 237 -5.02 11.99 -4.63
CA THR A 237 -4.45 10.96 -3.74
C THR A 237 -3.31 11.55 -2.90
N LYS A 238 -3.18 11.15 -1.64
CA LYS A 238 -2.07 11.59 -0.78
C LYS A 238 -0.71 11.31 -1.43
N GLY A 239 0.18 12.30 -1.39
CA GLY A 239 1.46 12.28 -2.09
C GLY A 239 1.39 12.75 -3.54
N SER A 240 0.22 13.19 -4.03
CA SER A 240 0.08 13.80 -5.35
C SER A 240 0.91 15.07 -5.46
N THR A 241 1.45 15.29 -6.66
CA THR A 241 2.29 16.44 -6.99
C THR A 241 1.51 17.55 -7.70
N PRO A 242 2.04 18.79 -7.80
CA PRO A 242 1.45 19.83 -8.63
C PRO A 242 1.24 19.42 -10.10
N LEU A 243 2.05 18.49 -10.63
CA LEU A 243 1.86 17.92 -11.95
C LEU A 243 0.59 17.06 -12.01
N ASP A 244 0.35 16.22 -11.00
CA ASP A 244 -0.89 15.43 -10.91
C ASP A 244 -2.12 16.34 -10.88
N PHE A 245 -2.05 17.46 -10.14
CA PHE A 245 -3.10 18.49 -10.14
C PHE A 245 -3.31 19.10 -11.54
N ALA A 246 -2.24 19.50 -12.23
CA ALA A 246 -2.32 20.09 -13.56
C ALA A 246 -2.99 19.15 -14.58
N TYR A 247 -2.61 17.88 -14.58
CA TYR A 247 -3.21 16.84 -15.45
C TYR A 247 -4.63 16.43 -15.04
N GLY A 248 -5.00 16.62 -13.77
CA GLY A 248 -6.35 16.46 -13.23
C GLY A 248 -7.29 17.60 -13.60
N VAL A 249 -6.77 18.81 -13.84
CA VAL A 249 -7.55 19.94 -14.37
C VAL A 249 -7.75 19.77 -15.88
N HIS A 250 -6.65 19.68 -16.65
CA HIS A 250 -6.72 19.47 -18.10
C HIS A 250 -5.39 18.98 -18.66
N SER A 251 -5.40 18.09 -19.65
CA SER A 251 -4.19 17.56 -20.31
C SER A 251 -3.31 18.66 -20.90
N GLN A 252 -3.90 19.64 -21.58
CA GLN A 252 -3.19 20.79 -22.16
C GLN A 252 -2.51 21.69 -21.11
N ILE A 253 -3.11 21.82 -19.92
CA ILE A 253 -2.53 22.60 -18.80
C ILE A 253 -1.32 21.85 -18.24
N GLY A 254 -1.46 20.52 -18.05
CA GLY A 254 -0.34 19.65 -17.69
C GLY A 254 0.81 19.72 -18.69
N ASN A 255 0.54 19.58 -19.98
CA ASN A 255 1.55 19.60 -21.03
C ASN A 255 2.29 20.94 -21.15
N ARG A 256 1.62 22.05 -20.82
CA ARG A 256 2.20 23.40 -20.86
C ARG A 256 2.74 23.86 -19.50
N CYS A 257 2.74 23.00 -18.48
CA CYS A 257 3.22 23.34 -17.15
C CYS A 257 4.73 23.65 -17.19
N VAL A 258 5.14 24.75 -16.56
CA VAL A 258 6.56 25.10 -16.38
C VAL A 258 6.92 25.15 -14.89
N GLY A 259 5.96 25.49 -14.03
CA GLY A 259 6.15 25.53 -12.59
C GLY A 259 4.82 25.55 -11.86
N ALA A 260 4.87 25.48 -10.54
CA ALA A 260 3.70 25.57 -9.69
C ALA A 260 3.96 26.55 -8.54
N LYS A 261 2.91 27.24 -8.12
CA LYS A 261 2.86 27.99 -6.88
C LYS A 261 1.86 27.32 -5.94
N VAL A 262 2.24 27.17 -4.68
CA VAL A 262 1.38 26.70 -3.62
C VAL A 262 1.30 27.79 -2.56
N ASN A 263 0.09 28.22 -2.21
CA ASN A 263 -0.18 29.31 -1.27
C ASN A 263 0.61 30.60 -1.60
N GLY A 264 0.69 30.92 -2.91
CA GLY A 264 1.40 32.10 -3.44
C GLY A 264 2.93 31.98 -3.53
N ARG A 265 3.54 30.88 -3.07
CA ARG A 265 5.00 30.64 -3.13
C ARG A 265 5.33 29.63 -4.22
N ILE A 266 6.42 29.86 -4.97
CA ILE A 266 6.90 28.90 -5.97
C ILE A 266 7.42 27.65 -5.26
N VAL A 267 6.95 26.49 -5.69
CA VAL A 267 7.37 25.18 -5.18
C VAL A 267 7.94 24.32 -6.32
N PRO A 268 8.84 23.38 -6.03
CA PRO A 268 9.32 22.45 -7.04
C PRO A 268 8.19 21.49 -7.47
N LEU A 269 8.26 21.00 -8.72
CA LEU A 269 7.22 20.15 -9.31
C LEU A 269 7.06 18.78 -8.61
N ASN A 270 8.05 18.35 -7.84
CA ASN A 270 8.03 17.12 -7.03
C ASN A 270 7.50 17.33 -5.60
N TYR A 271 7.05 18.54 -5.25
CA TYR A 271 6.45 18.83 -3.96
C TYR A 271 5.19 17.99 -3.74
N GLU A 272 5.02 17.43 -2.54
CA GLU A 272 3.81 16.68 -2.19
C GLU A 272 2.73 17.62 -1.65
N LEU A 273 1.58 17.63 -2.33
CA LEU A 273 0.45 18.49 -1.98
C LEU A 273 -0.21 18.06 -0.67
N LYS A 274 -0.59 19.05 0.15
CA LYS A 274 -1.29 18.85 1.43
C LYS A 274 -2.72 19.33 1.34
N THR A 275 -3.57 18.76 2.19
CA THR A 275 -4.97 19.21 2.33
C THR A 275 -5.01 20.68 2.76
N GLY A 276 -5.75 21.50 2.03
CA GLY A 276 -5.84 22.95 2.27
C GLY A 276 -4.95 23.81 1.38
N ASP A 277 -4.05 23.21 0.60
CA ASP A 277 -3.15 23.97 -0.28
C ASP A 277 -3.90 24.60 -1.47
N ILE A 278 -3.64 25.87 -1.73
CA ILE A 278 -4.10 26.58 -2.93
C ILE A 278 -3.02 26.43 -4.01
N VAL A 279 -3.33 25.71 -5.08
CA VAL A 279 -2.37 25.37 -6.15
C VAL A 279 -2.64 26.21 -7.38
N GLU A 280 -1.64 26.98 -7.81
CA GLU A 280 -1.64 27.74 -9.06
C GLU A 280 -0.59 27.14 -10.01
N VAL A 281 -1.02 26.72 -11.20
CA VAL A 281 -0.14 26.13 -12.22
C VAL A 281 0.33 27.22 -13.17
N LEU A 282 1.65 27.40 -13.28
CA LEU A 282 2.26 28.32 -14.23
C LEU A 282 2.40 27.61 -15.56
N THR A 283 1.69 28.10 -16.59
CA THR A 283 1.72 27.53 -17.94
C THR A 283 2.42 28.46 -18.93
N ASN A 284 3.17 27.88 -19.87
CA ASN A 284 3.77 28.62 -20.99
C ASN A 284 3.30 28.01 -22.33
N PRO A 285 2.64 28.80 -23.21
CA PRO A 285 2.23 28.33 -24.54
C PRO A 285 3.38 27.85 -25.43
N GLN A 286 4.59 28.38 -25.24
CA GLN A 286 5.80 28.02 -25.99
C GLN A 286 6.59 26.87 -25.33
N SER A 287 6.05 26.23 -24.29
CA SER A 287 6.71 25.09 -23.65
C SER A 287 6.90 23.95 -24.66
N LYS A 288 8.08 23.30 -24.60
CA LYS A 288 8.41 22.12 -25.41
C LYS A 288 7.60 20.87 -25.01
N GLY A 289 6.81 20.94 -23.94
CA GLY A 289 5.99 19.84 -23.44
C GLY A 289 6.55 19.20 -22.16
N PRO A 290 5.94 18.08 -21.72
CA PRO A 290 6.40 17.35 -20.54
C PRO A 290 7.79 16.74 -20.73
N SER A 291 8.54 16.65 -19.62
CA SER A 291 9.81 15.91 -19.58
C SER A 291 9.58 14.45 -19.18
N ARG A 292 10.55 13.57 -19.46
CA ARG A 292 10.44 12.14 -19.11
C ARG A 292 10.48 11.89 -17.61
N ASP A 293 11.26 12.69 -16.87
CA ASP A 293 11.36 12.60 -15.41
C ASP A 293 10.00 12.82 -14.74
N TRP A 294 9.06 13.50 -15.42
CA TRP A 294 7.71 13.68 -14.91
C TRP A 294 6.97 12.36 -14.73
N ILE A 295 7.25 11.33 -15.54
CA ILE A 295 6.64 9.99 -15.41
C ILE A 295 6.95 9.38 -14.03
N ASP A 296 8.16 9.62 -13.51
CA ASP A 296 8.59 9.14 -12.20
C ASP A 296 8.14 10.07 -11.06
N MET A 297 7.96 11.36 -11.34
CA MET A 297 7.46 12.34 -10.37
C MET A 297 5.95 12.21 -10.12
N VAL A 298 5.15 11.95 -11.16
CA VAL A 298 3.69 11.86 -11.02
C VAL A 298 3.26 10.56 -10.32
N LYS A 299 2.38 10.70 -9.33
CA LYS A 299 1.88 9.56 -8.56
C LYS A 299 0.63 8.94 -9.18
N THR A 300 -0.19 9.74 -9.84
CA THR A 300 -1.47 9.29 -10.39
C THR A 300 -1.27 8.52 -11.71
N ALA A 301 -2.02 7.43 -11.86
CA ALA A 301 -2.02 6.65 -13.11
C ALA A 301 -2.54 7.48 -14.30
N GLN A 302 -3.49 8.37 -14.06
CA GLN A 302 -4.06 9.24 -15.08
C GLN A 302 -3.02 10.21 -15.67
N ALA A 303 -2.24 10.89 -14.83
CA ALA A 303 -1.18 11.78 -15.30
C ALA A 303 -0.11 11.00 -16.08
N ARG A 304 0.34 9.85 -15.56
CA ARG A 304 1.30 8.97 -16.27
C ARG A 304 0.80 8.57 -17.65
N SER A 305 -0.47 8.16 -17.76
CA SER A 305 -1.07 7.77 -19.03
C SER A 305 -1.14 8.94 -20.02
N LYS A 306 -1.59 10.12 -19.58
CA LYS A 306 -1.67 11.34 -20.41
C LYS A 306 -0.29 11.80 -20.90
N ILE A 307 0.74 11.75 -20.04
CA ILE A 307 2.12 12.07 -20.41
C ILE A 307 2.64 11.09 -21.48
N ARG A 308 2.45 9.78 -21.28
CA ARG A 308 2.85 8.76 -22.26
C ARG A 308 2.13 8.94 -23.59
N ALA A 309 0.84 9.23 -23.57
CA ALA A 309 0.05 9.50 -24.76
C ALA A 309 0.55 10.73 -25.54
N TRP A 310 1.00 11.77 -24.83
CA TRP A 310 1.62 12.94 -25.46
C TRP A 310 2.93 12.58 -26.17
N PHE A 311 3.85 11.87 -25.50
CA PHE A 311 5.10 11.41 -26.12
C PHE A 311 4.86 10.52 -27.34
N LYS A 312 3.83 9.67 -27.30
CA LYS A 312 3.43 8.83 -28.44
C LYS A 312 3.04 9.64 -29.69
N LYS A 313 2.46 10.83 -29.51
CA LYS A 313 1.92 11.66 -30.60
C LYS A 313 2.91 12.69 -31.14
N GLU A 314 3.63 13.38 -30.26
CA GLU A 314 4.40 14.58 -30.62
C GLU A 314 5.89 14.31 -30.92
N GLN A 315 6.46 13.21 -30.40
CA GLN A 315 7.89 12.90 -30.49
C GLN A 315 8.18 11.51 -31.06
N ARG A 316 7.40 11.07 -32.06
CA ARG A 316 7.55 9.70 -32.59
C ARG A 316 8.95 9.40 -33.11
N GLU A 317 9.53 10.28 -33.93
CA GLU A 317 10.87 10.11 -34.51
C GLU A 317 11.97 10.14 -33.43
N GLU A 318 11.91 11.10 -32.50
CA GLU A 318 12.87 11.19 -31.40
C GLU A 318 12.77 10.01 -30.42
N ASN A 319 11.56 9.48 -30.21
CA ASN A 319 11.33 8.30 -29.38
C ASN A 319 11.80 7.02 -30.07
N GLU A 320 11.72 6.94 -31.41
CA GLU A 320 12.27 5.82 -32.16
C GLU A 320 13.80 5.77 -32.02
N GLU A 321 14.47 6.91 -32.20
CA GLU A 321 15.92 7.05 -32.07
C GLU A 321 16.40 6.67 -30.67
N LYS A 322 15.78 7.25 -29.63
CA LYS A 322 16.14 6.94 -28.24
C LYS A 322 15.75 5.52 -27.83
N GLY A 323 14.65 4.99 -28.36
CA GLY A 323 14.24 3.61 -28.13
C GLY A 323 15.26 2.61 -28.67
N ARG A 324 15.83 2.91 -29.84
CA ARG A 324 16.95 2.17 -30.42
C ARG A 324 18.18 2.23 -29.51
N GLU A 325 18.57 3.41 -29.04
CA GLU A 325 19.72 3.60 -28.14
C GLU A 325 19.56 2.81 -26.82
N ILE A 326 18.37 2.84 -26.22
CA ILE A 326 18.07 2.10 -24.98
C ILE A 326 18.15 0.59 -25.22
N LEU A 327 17.55 0.09 -26.30
CA LEU A 327 17.62 -1.33 -26.66
C LEU A 327 19.05 -1.76 -26.96
N GLU A 328 19.83 -0.92 -27.63
CA GLU A 328 21.22 -1.23 -27.99
C GLU A 328 22.10 -1.29 -26.76
N LYS A 329 21.96 -0.32 -25.84
CA LYS A 329 22.69 -0.30 -24.57
C LYS A 329 22.35 -1.51 -23.70
N GLU A 330 21.08 -1.89 -23.65
CA GLU A 330 20.63 -3.03 -22.84
C GLU A 330 21.01 -4.37 -23.49
N ALA A 331 20.97 -4.48 -24.82
CA ALA A 331 21.47 -5.64 -25.57
C ALA A 331 22.99 -5.81 -25.36
N LYS A 332 23.77 -4.72 -25.49
CA LYS A 332 25.22 -4.72 -25.20
C LYS A 332 25.52 -5.12 -23.76
N ARG A 333 24.73 -4.64 -22.78
CA ARG A 333 24.87 -5.07 -21.37
C ARG A 333 24.67 -6.58 -21.21
N LYS A 334 23.80 -7.19 -22.03
CA LYS A 334 23.55 -8.63 -22.04
C LYS A 334 24.52 -9.43 -22.93
N GLY A 335 25.49 -8.77 -23.55
CA GLY A 335 26.52 -9.40 -24.39
C GLY A 335 26.07 -9.70 -25.83
N TYR A 336 24.99 -9.09 -26.31
CA TYR A 336 24.48 -9.27 -27.67
C TYR A 336 24.54 -7.96 -28.45
N GLU A 337 24.78 -8.04 -29.76
CA GLU A 337 24.64 -6.90 -30.66
C GLU A 337 23.19 -6.76 -31.11
N LEU A 338 22.67 -5.52 -31.14
CA LEU A 338 21.26 -5.30 -31.46
C LEU A 338 20.94 -5.67 -32.91
N SER A 339 21.87 -5.48 -33.84
CA SER A 339 21.74 -5.87 -35.26
C SER A 339 21.42 -7.36 -35.42
N ASP A 340 22.09 -8.19 -34.63
CA ASP A 340 22.00 -9.65 -34.71
C ASP A 340 20.65 -10.16 -34.18
N LEU A 341 20.05 -9.42 -33.25
CA LEU A 341 18.75 -9.71 -32.63
C LEU A 341 17.56 -9.20 -33.46
N LEU A 342 17.79 -8.28 -34.40
CA LEU A 342 16.74 -7.62 -35.20
C LEU A 342 16.38 -8.37 -36.50
N GLN A 343 16.42 -9.71 -36.47
CA GLN A 343 16.01 -10.50 -37.62
C GLN A 343 14.48 -10.46 -37.83
N SER A 344 14.06 -10.32 -39.08
CA SER A 344 12.66 -10.13 -39.46
C SER A 344 11.75 -11.28 -39.03
N GLU A 345 12.26 -12.50 -38.95
CA GLU A 345 11.50 -13.68 -38.53
C GLU A 345 11.15 -13.68 -37.03
N TRP A 346 12.03 -13.18 -36.16
CA TRP A 346 11.81 -13.14 -34.71
C TRP A 346 10.96 -11.95 -34.24
N LEU A 347 10.80 -10.96 -35.11
CA LEU A 347 9.98 -9.77 -34.84
C LEU A 347 8.48 -10.02 -35.07
N LYS A 348 8.10 -10.93 -35.99
CA LYS A 348 6.69 -11.24 -36.32
C LYS A 348 5.85 -11.69 -35.09
N PRO A 349 6.34 -12.57 -34.21
CA PRO A 349 5.60 -12.96 -33.00
C PRO A 349 5.42 -11.79 -32.00
N LEU A 350 6.40 -10.89 -31.94
CA LEU A 350 6.36 -9.72 -31.06
C LEU A 350 5.35 -8.69 -31.53
N TYR A 351 5.25 -8.48 -32.85
CA TYR A 351 4.25 -7.60 -33.47
C TYR A 351 2.82 -8.01 -33.10
N LYS A 352 2.51 -9.30 -33.22
CA LYS A 352 1.18 -9.84 -32.87
C LYS A 352 0.89 -9.74 -31.38
N ARG A 353 1.88 -9.99 -30.52
CA ARG A 353 1.69 -10.00 -29.05
C ARG A 353 1.50 -8.61 -28.47
N PHE A 354 2.30 -7.64 -28.91
CA PHE A 354 2.26 -6.28 -28.39
C PHE A 354 1.38 -5.34 -29.22
N SER A 355 0.70 -5.85 -30.25
CA SER A 355 -0.16 -5.06 -31.14
C SER A 355 0.58 -3.88 -31.77
N VAL A 356 1.84 -4.11 -32.17
CA VAL A 356 2.69 -3.13 -32.87
C VAL A 356 2.87 -3.55 -34.32
N ASN A 357 2.83 -2.59 -35.24
CA ASN A 357 2.75 -2.88 -36.68
C ASN A 357 4.11 -2.79 -37.40
N SER A 358 5.11 -2.17 -36.77
CA SER A 358 6.42 -1.94 -37.36
C SER A 358 7.53 -1.99 -36.31
N LEU A 359 8.78 -2.16 -36.78
CA LEU A 359 9.96 -2.08 -35.93
C LEU A 359 10.08 -0.69 -35.28
N GLY A 360 9.81 0.38 -36.05
CA GLY A 360 9.78 1.75 -35.55
C GLY A 360 8.72 1.96 -34.47
N ASP A 361 7.53 1.34 -34.60
CA ASP A 361 6.51 1.36 -33.53
C ASP A 361 7.00 0.70 -32.24
N MET A 362 7.72 -0.42 -32.37
CA MET A 362 8.27 -1.15 -31.24
C MET A 362 9.38 -0.34 -30.55
N MET A 363 10.29 0.25 -31.33
CA MET A 363 11.36 1.14 -30.83
C MET A 363 10.77 2.39 -30.17
N ALA A 364 9.81 3.05 -30.81
CA ALA A 364 9.10 4.18 -30.23
C ALA A 364 8.39 3.80 -28.92
N ALA A 365 7.78 2.61 -28.85
CA ALA A 365 7.15 2.09 -27.63
C ALA A 365 8.12 1.88 -26.46
N VAL A 366 9.36 1.48 -26.75
CA VAL A 366 10.43 1.49 -25.74
C VAL A 366 10.84 2.91 -25.38
N GLY A 367 10.95 3.79 -26.39
CA GLY A 367 11.35 5.19 -26.22
C GLY A 367 10.47 6.01 -25.27
N TYR A 368 9.14 5.86 -25.34
CA TYR A 368 8.21 6.52 -24.41
C TYR A 368 7.84 5.69 -23.16
N GLY A 369 8.46 4.50 -22.98
CA GLY A 369 8.24 3.65 -21.81
C GLY A 369 6.90 2.92 -21.78
N GLY A 370 6.29 2.68 -22.95
CA GLY A 370 5.14 1.79 -23.09
C GLY A 370 5.51 0.31 -23.05
N LEU A 371 6.71 -0.04 -23.52
CA LEU A 371 7.29 -1.38 -23.43
C LEU A 371 8.64 -1.31 -22.70
N THR A 372 8.92 -2.29 -21.86
CA THR A 372 10.24 -2.39 -21.22
C THR A 372 11.24 -3.09 -22.14
N PRO A 373 12.53 -2.67 -22.17
CA PRO A 373 13.55 -3.32 -22.99
C PRO A 373 13.66 -4.82 -22.74
N ASN A 374 13.48 -5.25 -21.48
CA ASN A 374 13.54 -6.66 -21.10
C ASN A 374 12.41 -7.51 -21.69
N GLN A 375 11.20 -6.97 -21.84
CA GLN A 375 10.08 -7.70 -22.46
C GLN A 375 10.35 -8.07 -23.92
N ILE A 376 11.14 -7.25 -24.62
CA ILE A 376 11.52 -7.47 -26.02
C ILE A 376 12.78 -8.33 -26.09
N LEU A 377 13.86 -7.91 -25.39
CA LEU A 377 15.17 -8.56 -25.48
C LEU A 377 15.16 -10.00 -24.98
N LEU A 378 14.39 -10.34 -23.95
CA LEU A 378 14.32 -11.72 -23.45
C LEU A 378 13.89 -12.70 -24.54
N ARG A 379 12.89 -12.31 -25.34
CA ARG A 379 12.34 -13.14 -26.42
C ARG A 379 13.23 -13.17 -27.64
N LEU A 380 13.85 -12.05 -28.00
CA LEU A 380 14.81 -12.00 -29.10
C LEU A 380 16.05 -12.84 -28.79
N ILE A 381 16.54 -12.80 -27.55
CA ILE A 381 17.69 -13.62 -27.10
C ILE A 381 17.33 -15.11 -27.08
N GLU A 382 16.12 -15.49 -26.60
CA GLU A 382 15.62 -16.87 -26.67
C GLU A 382 15.58 -17.38 -28.12
N ALA A 383 15.06 -16.58 -29.05
CA ALA A 383 14.98 -16.92 -30.46
C ALA A 383 16.38 -17.07 -31.10
N TYR A 384 17.28 -16.11 -30.82
CA TYR A 384 18.67 -16.13 -31.29
C TYR A 384 19.43 -17.37 -30.80
N LYS A 385 19.26 -17.76 -29.53
CA LYS A 385 19.88 -18.97 -28.97
C LYS A 385 19.37 -20.25 -29.62
N LYS A 386 18.06 -20.30 -29.90
CA LYS A 386 17.41 -21.47 -30.51
C LYS A 386 17.84 -21.69 -31.96
N GLU A 387 18.04 -20.61 -32.72
CA GLU A 387 18.44 -20.68 -34.13
C GLU A 387 19.92 -20.99 -34.31
N ASN A 388 20.78 -20.42 -33.46
CA ASN A 388 22.23 -20.67 -33.50
C ASN A 388 22.66 -22.00 -32.86
N LYS A 389 21.72 -22.84 -32.41
CA LYS A 389 21.98 -24.11 -31.70
C LYS A 389 23.06 -23.96 -30.63
N ILE A 390 23.02 -22.84 -29.90
CA ILE A 390 23.89 -22.68 -28.75
C ILE A 390 23.30 -23.61 -27.70
N GLU A 391 23.89 -24.81 -27.57
CA GLU A 391 23.63 -25.69 -26.43
C GLU A 391 23.78 -24.85 -25.16
N GLU A 392 22.88 -25.05 -24.20
CA GLU A 392 23.14 -24.60 -22.84
C GLU A 392 24.34 -25.39 -22.31
N ASP A 393 25.55 -25.00 -22.71
CA ASP A 393 26.54 -24.78 -21.67
C ASP A 393 25.82 -23.87 -20.68
N PHE A 394 25.65 -24.36 -19.46
CA PHE A 394 25.49 -23.48 -18.31
C PHE A 394 26.71 -22.57 -18.32
N LEU A 395 26.65 -21.54 -19.17
CA LEU A 395 27.50 -20.39 -19.14
C LEU A 395 27.24 -19.86 -17.75
N GLU A 396 28.19 -20.20 -16.87
CA GLU A 396 28.67 -19.36 -15.82
C GLU A 396 28.39 -17.92 -16.23
N GLN A 397 27.22 -17.42 -15.86
CA GLN A 397 27.06 -16.01 -15.67
C GLN A 397 27.99 -15.76 -14.49
N LYS A 398 29.26 -15.48 -14.82
CA LYS A 398 29.93 -14.29 -14.34
C LYS A 398 28.96 -13.14 -14.60
N GLN A 399 27.89 -13.09 -13.79
CA GLN A 399 27.64 -11.92 -13.02
C GLN A 399 29.02 -11.56 -12.51
N VAL A 400 29.61 -10.56 -13.16
CA VAL A 400 30.43 -9.63 -12.43
C VAL A 400 29.49 -9.16 -11.35
N ALA A 401 29.44 -9.94 -10.25
CA ALA A 401 29.14 -9.43 -8.95
C ALA A 401 29.98 -8.17 -8.97
N LYS A 402 29.31 -7.01 -9.06
CA LYS A 402 29.87 -5.80 -8.46
C LYS A 402 30.49 -6.35 -7.20
N LYS A 403 31.83 -6.34 -7.12
CA LYS A 403 32.53 -6.77 -5.91
C LYS A 403 31.72 -6.09 -4.83
N PHE A 404 30.90 -6.86 -4.13
CA PHE A 404 30.39 -6.45 -2.87
C PHE A 404 31.72 -6.31 -2.17
N ARG A 405 32.18 -5.06 -2.03
CA ARG A 405 33.20 -4.78 -1.03
C ARG A 405 32.66 -5.55 0.16
N PRO A 406 33.42 -6.51 0.72
CA PRO A 406 32.96 -7.19 1.90
C PRO A 406 32.54 -6.04 2.81
N SER A 407 31.23 -5.94 3.12
CA SER A 407 30.89 -5.09 4.24
C SER A 407 31.71 -5.67 5.38
N LYS A 408 32.32 -4.79 6.16
CA LYS A 408 33.16 -5.14 7.29
C LYS A 408 32.37 -6.05 8.24
N ASN A 409 32.33 -7.34 7.97
CA ASN A 409 31.53 -8.32 8.68
C ASN A 409 32.46 -9.47 9.06
N ALA A 410 33.37 -9.14 9.96
CA ALA A 410 33.87 -9.98 11.02
C ALA A 410 34.66 -9.02 11.91
N THR A 411 33.96 -8.30 12.78
CA THR A 411 34.62 -7.38 13.71
C THR A 411 35.20 -8.26 14.84
N VAL A 412 36.29 -8.95 14.52
CA VAL A 412 37.12 -9.68 15.47
C VAL A 412 38.23 -8.73 15.88
N THR A 413 38.30 -8.41 17.17
CA THR A 413 39.35 -7.53 17.69
C THR A 413 40.49 -8.39 18.23
N VAL A 414 41.71 -8.05 17.83
CA VAL A 414 42.93 -8.65 18.35
C VAL A 414 43.34 -7.88 19.61
N LYS A 415 43.48 -8.55 20.75
CA LYS A 415 43.87 -7.85 21.99
C LYS A 415 45.22 -7.17 21.80
N GLY A 416 45.24 -5.84 21.93
CA GLY A 416 46.45 -5.01 21.89
C GLY A 416 46.80 -4.40 20.53
N TYR A 417 46.07 -4.69 19.44
CA TYR A 417 46.33 -4.13 18.10
C TYR A 417 45.03 -3.67 17.44
N SER A 418 44.97 -2.39 17.01
CA SER A 418 43.74 -1.78 16.46
C SER A 418 43.53 -2.01 14.96
N ASP A 419 44.58 -2.33 14.19
CA ASP A 419 44.54 -2.29 12.72
C ASP A 419 45.23 -3.50 12.03
N MET A 420 44.99 -4.71 12.53
CA MET A 420 45.43 -5.93 11.83
C MET A 420 44.36 -6.44 10.87
N VAL A 421 44.80 -6.92 9.70
CA VAL A 421 43.93 -7.61 8.75
C VAL A 421 43.59 -8.99 9.30
N VAL A 422 42.32 -9.22 9.58
CA VAL A 422 41.79 -10.47 10.14
C VAL A 422 40.93 -11.19 9.11
N HIS A 423 41.03 -12.52 9.04
CA HIS A 423 40.17 -13.37 8.23
C HIS A 423 39.77 -14.64 9.00
N LEU A 424 38.54 -15.10 8.81
CA LEU A 424 38.04 -16.34 9.42
C LEU A 424 38.58 -17.57 8.66
N ALA A 425 39.00 -18.61 9.38
CA ALA A 425 39.56 -19.81 8.79
C ALA A 425 38.47 -20.72 8.21
N LYS A 426 38.68 -21.19 6.97
CA LYS A 426 37.73 -22.08 6.27
C LYS A 426 37.71 -23.51 6.80
N CYS A 427 38.71 -23.93 7.57
CA CYS A 427 38.79 -25.31 8.06
C CYS A 427 37.86 -25.61 9.24
N CYS A 428 37.52 -24.60 10.05
CA CYS A 428 36.64 -24.74 11.21
C CYS A 428 35.50 -23.73 11.23
N ASN A 429 35.43 -22.84 10.22
CA ASN A 429 34.39 -21.82 9.99
C ASN A 429 33.82 -21.21 11.29
N PRO A 430 34.64 -20.47 12.07
CA PRO A 430 34.24 -19.99 13.39
C PRO A 430 33.06 -19.00 13.30
N LEU A 431 32.05 -19.19 14.15
CA LEU A 431 30.85 -18.36 14.21
C LEU A 431 30.82 -17.47 15.46
N PRO A 432 30.11 -16.33 15.44
CA PRO A 432 29.93 -15.50 16.64
C PRO A 432 29.34 -16.32 17.79
N GLY A 433 30.06 -16.37 18.91
CA GLY A 433 29.73 -17.20 20.07
C GLY A 433 30.68 -18.39 20.28
N ASP A 434 31.43 -18.80 19.26
CA ASP A 434 32.49 -19.80 19.42
C ASP A 434 33.72 -19.20 20.13
N ASP A 435 34.39 -20.01 20.95
CA ASP A 435 35.69 -19.67 21.53
C ASP A 435 36.76 -19.67 20.42
N ILE A 436 37.32 -18.49 20.13
CA ILE A 436 38.24 -18.27 19.01
C ILE A 436 39.66 -17.92 19.43
N ILE A 437 40.62 -18.29 18.60
CA ILE A 437 42.04 -17.96 18.72
C ILE A 437 42.60 -17.49 17.37
N GLY A 438 43.49 -16.49 17.40
CA GLY A 438 44.12 -15.95 16.21
C GLY A 438 45.48 -16.61 15.97
N TYR A 439 45.83 -16.84 14.70
CA TYR A 439 47.14 -17.31 14.29
C TYR A 439 47.77 -16.36 13.26
N ILE A 440 48.99 -15.91 13.51
CA ILE A 440 49.71 -14.98 12.62
C ILE A 440 50.28 -15.74 11.43
N THR A 441 49.69 -15.52 10.25
CA THR A 441 50.15 -16.13 9.00
C THR A 441 51.33 -15.37 8.38
N ARG A 442 52.16 -16.03 7.57
CA ARG A 442 53.23 -15.37 6.80
C ARG A 442 52.62 -14.57 5.64
N GLY A 443 52.20 -13.34 5.91
CA GLY A 443 51.85 -12.34 4.89
C GLY A 443 50.35 -12.16 4.57
N ARG A 444 49.43 -12.92 5.19
CA ARG A 444 47.97 -12.76 4.99
C ARG A 444 47.24 -12.24 6.23
N GLY A 445 47.98 -11.70 7.20
CA GLY A 445 47.43 -11.21 8.46
C GLY A 445 47.11 -12.32 9.45
N VAL A 446 46.11 -12.10 10.30
CA VAL A 446 45.70 -13.04 11.37
C VAL A 446 44.56 -13.92 10.86
N SER A 447 44.75 -15.24 10.93
CA SER A 447 43.71 -16.23 10.65
C SER A 447 43.02 -16.64 11.95
N VAL A 448 41.69 -16.54 12.01
CA VAL A 448 40.91 -16.86 13.22
C VAL A 448 40.40 -18.29 13.12
N HIS A 449 40.74 -19.10 14.12
CA HIS A 449 40.31 -20.48 14.27
C HIS A 449 39.46 -20.63 15.53
N ARG A 450 38.66 -21.69 15.60
CA ARG A 450 38.12 -22.16 16.88
C ARG A 450 39.24 -22.75 17.73
N THR A 451 39.15 -22.62 19.04
CA THR A 451 40.12 -23.16 20.00
C THR A 451 40.25 -24.69 19.90
N ASP A 452 39.20 -25.39 19.47
CA ASP A 452 39.13 -26.84 19.30
C ASP A 452 39.56 -27.34 17.90
N CYS A 453 40.04 -26.45 17.02
CA CYS A 453 40.40 -26.83 15.66
C CYS A 453 41.61 -27.79 15.62
N SER A 454 41.46 -28.95 14.99
CA SER A 454 42.54 -29.94 14.83
C SER A 454 43.77 -29.36 14.12
N ASN A 455 43.58 -28.50 13.12
CA ASN A 455 44.66 -27.89 12.36
C ASN A 455 45.52 -26.91 13.19
N ILE A 456 44.98 -26.30 14.26
CA ILE A 456 45.78 -25.37 15.09
C ILE A 456 46.53 -26.08 16.21
N ASN A 457 46.05 -27.27 16.59
CA ASN A 457 46.66 -28.14 17.60
C ASN A 457 47.68 -29.12 17.01
N ASP A 458 47.90 -29.07 15.69
CA ASP A 458 48.93 -29.84 15.01
C ASP A 458 50.34 -29.25 15.27
N THR A 459 51.34 -30.13 15.27
CA THR A 459 52.74 -29.88 15.63
C THR A 459 53.44 -28.80 14.79
N ASP A 460 52.90 -28.49 13.61
CA ASP A 460 53.43 -27.50 12.66
C ASP A 460 53.05 -26.03 13.00
N PHE A 461 52.25 -25.80 14.04
CA PHE A 461 51.79 -24.47 14.46
C PHE A 461 52.39 -24.06 15.82
N PRO A 462 53.60 -23.46 15.85
CA PRO A 462 54.27 -23.12 17.10
C PRO A 462 53.42 -22.15 17.95
N PRO A 463 53.39 -22.34 19.30
CA PRO A 463 52.59 -21.51 20.21
C PRO A 463 52.88 -20.01 20.09
N ASP A 464 54.10 -19.65 19.73
CA ASP A 464 54.63 -18.28 19.68
C ASP A 464 53.92 -17.36 18.66
N ARG A 465 53.06 -17.91 17.79
CA ARG A 465 52.29 -17.16 16.79
C ARG A 465 50.79 -17.14 17.05
N ARG A 466 50.36 -17.66 18.20
CA ARG A 466 48.97 -17.58 18.65
C ARG A 466 48.73 -16.24 19.33
N ILE A 467 47.61 -15.61 19.02
CA ILE A 467 47.21 -14.33 19.59
C ILE A 467 45.76 -14.39 20.06
N GLU A 468 45.47 -13.75 21.19
CA GLU A 468 44.10 -13.67 21.71
C GLU A 468 43.25 -12.72 20.87
N VAL A 469 42.08 -13.23 20.47
CA VAL A 469 41.10 -12.52 19.65
C VAL A 469 39.71 -12.67 20.27
N SER A 470 38.86 -11.67 20.10
CA SER A 470 37.49 -11.69 20.63
C SER A 470 36.49 -11.15 19.61
N TRP A 471 35.29 -11.73 19.58
CA TRP A 471 34.15 -11.19 18.84
C TRP A 471 33.74 -9.83 19.42
N THR A 472 33.44 -8.84 18.58
CA THR A 472 32.77 -7.60 19.03
C THR A 472 31.25 -7.72 18.91
N ALA A 473 30.54 -7.07 19.83
CA ALA A 473 29.11 -7.21 20.09
C ALA A 473 28.15 -6.54 19.07
N ASP A 474 28.44 -6.60 17.77
CA ASP A 474 27.49 -6.16 16.73
C ASP A 474 26.68 -7.36 16.21
N GLU A 475 25.51 -7.59 16.80
CA GLU A 475 24.60 -8.73 16.54
C GLU A 475 23.81 -8.65 15.21
N THR A 476 24.10 -7.69 14.33
CA THR A 476 23.30 -7.45 13.10
C THR A 476 23.92 -8.01 11.81
N GLY A 477 25.03 -8.75 11.93
CA GLY A 477 25.68 -9.41 10.79
C GLY A 477 24.86 -10.58 10.24
N ARG A 478 24.80 -10.71 8.91
CA ARG A 478 24.39 -11.97 8.25
C ARG A 478 25.61 -12.86 8.12
N TYR A 479 25.47 -14.13 8.50
CA TYR A 479 26.53 -15.12 8.46
C TYR A 479 26.10 -16.31 7.60
N ASP A 480 27.05 -16.82 6.82
CA ASP A 480 26.85 -17.99 5.97
C ASP A 480 27.20 -19.23 6.80
N VAL A 481 26.26 -20.17 6.89
CA VAL A 481 26.42 -21.43 7.63
C VAL A 481 26.24 -22.62 6.70
N GLU A 482 27.04 -23.65 6.91
CA GLU A 482 26.90 -24.94 6.24
C GLU A 482 26.22 -25.92 7.18
N VAL A 483 25.12 -26.55 6.74
CA VAL A 483 24.33 -27.50 7.52
C VAL A 483 24.31 -28.83 6.78
N GLN A 484 24.83 -29.88 7.43
CA GLN A 484 24.75 -31.25 6.93
C GLN A 484 23.51 -31.93 7.50
N VAL A 485 22.67 -32.48 6.61
CA VAL A 485 21.46 -33.23 6.96
C VAL A 485 21.59 -34.64 6.42
N GLU A 486 21.52 -35.63 7.31
CA GLU A 486 21.50 -37.04 6.97
C GLU A 486 20.14 -37.64 7.34
N GLY A 487 19.57 -38.43 6.45
CA GLY A 487 18.27 -39.05 6.67
C GLY A 487 17.91 -40.06 5.59
N ASP A 488 16.86 -40.82 5.85
CA ASP A 488 16.38 -41.84 4.93
C ASP A 488 15.81 -41.22 3.65
N ASP A 489 16.24 -41.75 2.50
CA ASP A 489 15.80 -41.28 1.19
C ASP A 489 14.32 -41.60 0.97
N ARG A 490 13.47 -40.60 1.14
CA ARG A 490 12.03 -40.67 0.84
C ARG A 490 11.62 -39.65 -0.21
N ALA A 491 10.61 -39.99 -1.01
CA ALA A 491 10.02 -39.08 -1.96
C ALA A 491 9.56 -37.79 -1.25
N GLY A 492 10.05 -36.64 -1.73
CA GLY A 492 9.71 -35.33 -1.18
C GLY A 492 10.56 -34.84 -0.01
N ILE A 493 11.57 -35.59 0.47
CA ILE A 493 12.42 -35.15 1.59
C ILE A 493 13.07 -33.77 1.36
N PHE A 494 13.55 -33.53 0.13
CA PHE A 494 14.12 -32.24 -0.25
C PHE A 494 13.08 -31.11 -0.19
N MET A 495 11.84 -31.38 -0.63
CA MET A 495 10.76 -30.40 -0.59
C MET A 495 10.45 -30.01 0.85
N ASP A 496 10.33 -30.99 1.75
CA ASP A 496 10.02 -30.75 3.16
C ASP A 496 11.11 -29.93 3.86
N ILE A 497 12.38 -30.26 3.61
CA ILE A 497 13.53 -29.50 4.16
C ILE A 497 13.54 -28.07 3.58
N SER A 498 13.33 -27.93 2.27
CA SER A 498 13.33 -26.61 1.64
C SER A 498 12.20 -25.71 2.15
N GLN A 499 11.00 -26.26 2.33
CA GLN A 499 9.83 -25.54 2.83
C GLN A 499 10.00 -25.15 4.30
N MET A 500 10.58 -26.03 5.12
CA MET A 500 10.87 -25.74 6.54
C MET A 500 11.90 -24.62 6.69
N LEU A 501 12.99 -24.65 5.92
CA LEU A 501 14.01 -23.61 6.00
C LEU A 501 13.50 -22.27 5.45
N TYR A 502 12.64 -22.31 4.44
CA TYR A 502 11.98 -21.11 3.91
C TYR A 502 11.00 -20.50 4.93
N SER A 503 10.22 -21.31 5.66
CA SER A 503 9.29 -20.80 6.68
C SER A 503 10.01 -20.17 7.88
N LEU A 504 11.23 -20.63 8.17
CA LEU A 504 12.12 -20.06 9.18
C LEU A 504 12.85 -18.79 8.71
N GLY A 505 12.70 -18.39 7.44
CA GLY A 505 13.28 -17.17 6.89
C GLY A 505 14.74 -17.27 6.47
N TYR A 506 15.29 -18.48 6.33
CA TYR A 506 16.66 -18.70 5.85
C TYR A 506 16.73 -18.71 4.31
N SER A 507 17.85 -18.25 3.76
CA SER A 507 18.10 -18.23 2.31
C SER A 507 19.19 -19.25 1.95
N PHE A 508 18.99 -19.97 0.85
CA PHE A 508 19.96 -20.95 0.35
C PHE A 508 21.00 -20.28 -0.54
N LEU A 509 22.28 -20.40 -0.17
CA LEU A 509 23.39 -19.97 -1.03
C LEU A 509 23.90 -21.10 -1.91
N ASN A 510 24.01 -22.31 -1.35
CA ASN A 510 24.43 -23.49 -2.07
C ASN A 510 23.74 -24.73 -1.47
N ILE A 511 23.44 -25.72 -2.30
CA ILE A 511 22.82 -26.98 -1.90
C ILE A 511 23.61 -28.09 -2.57
N ASN A 512 24.18 -28.99 -1.76
CA ASN A 512 24.84 -30.19 -2.24
C ASN A 512 24.09 -31.41 -1.71
N ALA A 513 23.45 -32.16 -2.61
CA ALA A 513 22.72 -33.37 -2.27
C ALA A 513 23.42 -34.57 -2.91
N LYS A 514 23.77 -35.56 -2.08
CA LYS A 514 24.35 -36.82 -2.55
C LYS A 514 23.58 -37.98 -1.95
N ARG A 515 23.16 -38.91 -2.80
CA ARG A 515 22.60 -40.19 -2.36
C ARG A 515 23.74 -41.12 -2.00
N ASN A 516 23.75 -41.65 -0.78
CA ASN A 516 24.74 -42.64 -0.38
C ASN A 516 24.21 -44.05 -0.69
N GLU A 517 24.77 -44.71 -1.71
CA GLU A 517 24.33 -46.05 -2.13
C GLU A 517 24.88 -47.19 -1.23
N LYS A 518 25.77 -46.88 -0.27
CA LYS A 518 26.50 -47.89 0.50
C LYS A 518 25.84 -48.34 1.81
N ASN A 519 24.88 -47.59 2.36
CA ASN A 519 24.15 -47.97 3.58
C ASN A 519 22.73 -48.43 3.24
N LYS A 520 22.60 -49.61 2.63
CA LYS A 520 21.32 -50.34 2.64
C LYS A 520 21.15 -50.97 4.02
N THR A 521 20.58 -50.22 4.96
CA THR A 521 19.95 -50.82 6.14
C THR A 521 18.67 -51.53 5.67
N PHE A 522 18.65 -52.86 5.82
CA PHE A 522 17.46 -53.70 5.65
C PHE A 522 16.51 -53.54 6.84
#